data_AF-A0A2P6TF63-F1
#
_entry.id   AF-A0A2P6TF63-F1
#
_cell.length_a   1.000
_cell.length_b   1.000
_cell.length_c   1.000
_cell.angle_alpha   90.00
_cell.angle_beta   90.00
_cell.angle_gamma   90.00
#
_symmetry.space_group_name_H-M   'P 1'
#
loop_
_entity.id
_entity.type
_entity.pdbx_description
1 polymer ?
#
loop_
_entity_poly.entity_id
_entity_poly.type
_entity_poly.pdbx_seq_one_letter_code
_entity_poly.pdbx_strand_id
1 'polypeptide(L)'
;MVDQAAAAVQAALDAGRTRQMVSLLLPVNEKEADFNSTEPVDYPCSLQKEFDTACALTKSLLQRLLGAGTNINAKRIDDGGVEGEPCAVLFPDDKSFLAVVFPTADRLKQLQGYAKQEGRPLLIVNPQWRNEGQVISDFGFGPWRKAADDFLATFEPSYALKEKRIGSPGTVDAATGTRFVSGGVIRLLRCYPGPWEAHAMAANGSSQFLENSPAEQGYKDLDAAIKRGRAAKLEIFAIAQQVTAVYRSSSEEEEAADGASSAAGGGAGATSEELASLSDADIEALDAASLRRLLLGMGMPASGKISKLRERVREARDA
;
A
#
# COMPACT_ATOMS: atom_id res chain seq x y z
N MET A 1 -10.31 4.53 -2.87
CA MET A 1 -9.19 5.40 -2.48
C MET A 1 -9.38 6.84 -3.00
N VAL A 2 -9.40 7.08 -4.31
CA VAL A 2 -9.48 8.46 -4.86
C VAL A 2 -10.68 9.26 -4.35
N ASP A 3 -11.87 8.67 -4.32
CA ASP A 3 -13.07 9.41 -3.86
C ASP A 3 -13.01 9.73 -2.36
N GLN A 4 -12.40 8.85 -1.57
CA GLN A 4 -12.15 9.09 -0.14
C GLN A 4 -11.12 10.21 0.06
N ALA A 5 -10.05 10.22 -0.75
CA ALA A 5 -9.06 11.30 -0.74
C ALA A 5 -9.68 12.64 -1.16
N ALA A 6 -10.54 12.64 -2.19
CA ALA A 6 -11.26 13.84 -2.64
C ALA A 6 -12.17 14.39 -1.54
N ALA A 7 -12.94 13.53 -0.88
CA ALA A 7 -13.80 13.94 0.23
C ALA A 7 -13.00 14.54 1.39
N ALA A 8 -11.87 13.92 1.76
CA ALA A 8 -11.01 14.41 2.84
C ALA A 8 -10.33 15.75 2.49
N VAL A 9 -9.84 15.90 1.26
CA VAL A 9 -9.25 17.16 0.77
C VAL A 9 -10.31 18.26 0.71
N GLN A 10 -11.51 17.97 0.22
CA GLN A 10 -12.62 18.92 0.18
C GLN A 10 -13.01 19.39 1.59
N ALA A 11 -13.17 18.46 2.53
CA ALA A 11 -13.47 18.80 3.92
C ALA A 11 -12.39 19.70 4.56
N ALA A 12 -11.11 19.48 4.22
CA ALA A 12 -10.02 20.34 4.67
C ALA A 12 -10.07 21.73 4.00
N LEU A 13 -10.41 21.82 2.70
CA LEU A 13 -10.62 23.10 2.02
C LEU A 13 -11.76 23.90 2.64
N ASP A 14 -12.89 23.25 2.92
CA ASP A 14 -14.06 23.87 3.54
C ASP A 14 -13.73 24.40 4.95
N ALA A 15 -12.77 23.78 5.64
CA ALA A 15 -12.21 24.24 6.91
C ALA A 15 -11.11 25.31 6.78
N GLY A 16 -10.86 25.83 5.56
CA GLY A 16 -9.87 26.87 5.28
C GLY A 16 -8.42 26.37 5.17
N ARG A 17 -8.19 25.05 5.07
CA ARG A 17 -6.85 24.47 4.89
C ARG A 17 -6.49 24.43 3.41
N THR A 18 -5.72 25.41 2.95
CA THR A 18 -5.31 25.50 1.54
C THR A 18 -4.02 24.75 1.23
N ARG A 19 -3.18 24.46 2.24
CA ARG A 19 -1.95 23.66 2.09
C ARG A 19 -2.20 22.29 2.68
N GLN A 20 -2.12 21.25 1.88
CA GLN A 20 -2.42 19.89 2.34
C GLN A 20 -1.46 18.85 1.77
N MET A 21 -1.29 17.77 2.50
CA MET A 21 -0.51 16.61 2.11
C MET A 21 -1.43 15.41 1.89
N VAL A 22 -1.17 14.68 0.81
CA VAL A 22 -1.89 13.48 0.40
C VAL A 22 -0.88 12.36 0.18
N SER A 23 -1.06 11.21 0.84
CA SER A 23 -0.29 9.99 0.58
C SER A 23 -1.22 8.91 0.06
N LEU A 24 -1.11 8.59 -1.23
CA LEU A 24 -1.86 7.51 -1.85
C LEU A 24 -1.06 6.21 -1.73
N LEU A 25 -1.74 5.08 -1.55
CA LEU A 25 -1.08 3.78 -1.61
C LEU A 25 -0.83 3.43 -3.09
N LEU A 26 0.43 3.30 -3.48
CA LEU A 26 0.90 2.96 -4.82
C LEU A 26 1.68 1.63 -4.74
N PRO A 27 1.70 0.82 -5.80
CA PRO A 27 0.60 0.40 -6.67
C PRO A 27 -0.19 -0.75 -6.02
N VAL A 28 -1.47 -0.51 -5.69
CA VAL A 28 -2.32 -1.50 -4.97
C VAL A 28 -2.54 -2.79 -5.78
N ASN A 29 -2.57 -2.70 -7.12
CA ASN A 29 -2.89 -3.83 -8.00
C ASN A 29 -1.74 -4.84 -8.13
N GLU A 30 -0.53 -4.51 -7.69
CA GLU A 30 0.59 -5.46 -7.73
C GLU A 30 0.60 -6.41 -6.51
N LYS A 31 -0.27 -6.14 -5.53
CA LYS A 31 -0.46 -6.98 -4.34
C LYS A 31 -1.51 -8.06 -4.54
N GLU A 32 -1.82 -8.39 -5.79
CA GLU A 32 -2.75 -9.47 -6.10
C GLU A 32 -2.24 -10.81 -5.55
N ALA A 33 -0.95 -11.06 -5.39
CA ALA A 33 -0.50 -12.33 -4.79
C ALA A 33 -0.46 -12.33 -3.26
N ASP A 34 -0.01 -11.23 -2.64
CA ASP A 34 0.12 -11.08 -1.18
C ASP A 34 -0.06 -9.62 -0.73
N PHE A 35 -1.15 -9.36 0.00
CA PHE A 35 -1.42 -8.04 0.59
C PHE A 35 -0.54 -7.70 1.80
N ASN A 36 0.20 -8.67 2.36
CA ASN A 36 1.23 -8.42 3.36
C ASN A 36 2.58 -8.05 2.74
N SER A 37 2.73 -8.11 1.41
CA SER A 37 3.93 -7.59 0.77
C SER A 37 3.89 -6.07 0.86
N THR A 38 4.79 -5.49 1.66
CA THR A 38 5.01 -4.04 1.70
C THR A 38 5.96 -3.59 0.60
N GLU A 39 6.62 -4.53 -0.07
CA GLU A 39 7.59 -4.31 -1.13
C GLU A 39 7.03 -4.87 -2.46
N PRO A 40 7.44 -4.33 -3.62
CA PRO A 40 7.11 -4.91 -4.91
C PRO A 40 7.67 -6.33 -5.01
N VAL A 41 6.85 -7.30 -5.43
CA VAL A 41 7.27 -8.70 -5.64
C VAL A 41 8.05 -8.78 -6.96
N ASP A 42 9.36 -9.09 -6.93
CA ASP A 42 10.32 -9.49 -7.98
C ASP A 42 10.21 -8.93 -9.43
N TYR A 43 9.33 -7.97 -9.65
CA TYR A 43 9.22 -7.08 -10.77
C TYR A 43 9.14 -5.68 -10.16
N PRO A 44 10.25 -4.93 -10.13
CA PRO A 44 10.20 -3.57 -9.63
C PRO A 44 9.29 -2.78 -10.56
N CYS A 45 8.14 -2.34 -10.06
CA CYS A 45 7.49 -1.16 -10.61
C CYS A 45 8.57 -0.08 -10.64
N SER A 46 9.03 0.30 -11.83
CA SER A 46 10.07 1.32 -11.92
C SER A 46 9.57 2.58 -11.21
N LEU A 47 10.47 3.37 -10.63
CA LEU A 47 10.12 4.65 -10.03
C LEU A 47 9.27 5.52 -10.98
N GLN A 48 9.52 5.40 -12.29
CA GLN A 48 8.72 6.01 -13.35
C GLN A 48 7.27 5.50 -13.38
N LYS A 49 7.04 4.19 -13.30
CA LYS A 49 5.68 3.61 -13.28
C LYS A 49 4.92 3.99 -12.00
N GLU A 50 5.60 4.04 -10.85
CA GLU A 50 5.01 4.57 -9.61
C GLU A 50 4.61 6.04 -9.76
N PHE A 51 5.50 6.85 -10.33
CA PHE A 51 5.27 8.26 -10.60
C PHE A 51 4.11 8.49 -11.58
N ASP A 52 4.05 7.73 -12.68
CA ASP A 52 2.97 7.81 -13.67
C ASP A 52 1.63 7.45 -13.01
N THR A 53 1.63 6.43 -12.16
CA THR A 53 0.46 6.03 -11.36
C THR A 53 0.05 7.15 -10.40
N ALA A 54 1.00 7.75 -9.69
CA ALA A 54 0.76 8.87 -8.79
C ALA A 54 0.16 10.07 -9.54
N CYS A 55 0.70 10.39 -10.72
CA CYS A 55 0.17 11.45 -11.60
C CYS A 55 -1.25 11.15 -12.06
N ALA A 56 -1.53 9.92 -12.50
CA ALA A 56 -2.87 9.51 -12.96
C ALA A 56 -3.91 9.58 -11.84
N LEU A 57 -3.56 9.13 -10.63
CA LEU A 57 -4.43 9.21 -9.46
C LEU A 57 -4.61 10.66 -8.98
N THR A 58 -3.57 11.48 -9.05
CA THR A 58 -3.64 12.90 -8.71
C THR A 58 -4.52 13.66 -9.70
N LYS A 59 -4.39 13.38 -11.01
CA LYS A 59 -5.29 13.92 -12.04
C LYS A 59 -6.74 13.53 -11.76
N SER A 60 -6.96 12.26 -11.44
CA SER A 60 -8.28 11.75 -11.05
C SER A 60 -8.82 12.47 -9.82
N LEU A 61 -8.01 12.69 -8.78
CA LEU A 61 -8.34 13.44 -7.57
C LEU A 61 -8.76 14.89 -7.89
N LEU A 62 -7.94 15.61 -8.67
CA LEU A 62 -8.25 16.99 -9.06
C LEU A 62 -9.56 17.09 -9.85
N GLN A 63 -9.86 16.10 -10.71
CA GLN A 63 -11.14 16.04 -11.41
C GLN A 63 -12.34 15.79 -10.49
N ARG A 64 -12.18 15.11 -9.36
CA ARG A 64 -13.27 15.03 -8.35
C ARG A 64 -13.49 16.38 -7.66
N LEU A 65 -12.40 17.10 -7.35
CA LEU A 65 -12.45 18.37 -6.63
C LEU A 65 -12.95 19.53 -7.49
N LEU A 66 -12.55 19.57 -8.76
CA LEU A 66 -12.77 20.70 -9.66
C LEU A 66 -13.88 20.45 -10.70
N GLY A 67 -14.47 19.26 -10.71
CA GLY A 67 -15.52 18.86 -11.66
C GLY A 67 -15.06 17.82 -12.68
N ALA A 68 -15.94 16.86 -12.95
CA ALA A 68 -15.70 15.82 -13.94
C ALA A 68 -15.54 16.44 -15.33
N GLY A 69 -14.40 16.20 -15.97
CA GLY A 69 -14.06 16.75 -17.29
C GLY A 69 -13.11 17.95 -17.26
N THR A 70 -12.77 18.49 -16.09
CA THR A 70 -11.74 19.52 -15.97
C THR A 70 -10.42 19.02 -16.56
N ASN A 71 -9.86 19.80 -17.49
CA ASN A 71 -8.57 19.51 -18.08
C ASN A 71 -7.47 19.75 -17.03
N ILE A 72 -6.66 18.72 -16.79
CA ILE A 72 -5.54 18.79 -15.86
C ILE A 72 -4.25 18.62 -16.65
N ASN A 73 -3.46 19.69 -16.66
CA ASN A 73 -2.14 19.73 -17.24
C ASN A 73 -1.13 19.18 -16.24
N ALA A 74 -0.09 18.51 -16.75
CA ALA A 74 1.05 18.07 -15.97
C ALA A 74 2.31 18.70 -16.54
N LYS A 75 3.14 19.29 -15.68
CA LYS A 75 4.45 19.82 -16.04
C LYS A 75 5.51 19.16 -15.18
N ARG A 76 6.49 18.48 -15.80
CA ARG A 76 7.68 18.01 -15.10
C ARG A 76 8.48 19.19 -14.56
N ILE A 77 8.94 19.06 -13.32
CA ILE A 77 9.74 20.05 -12.59
C ILE A 77 11.02 19.44 -12.00
N ASP A 78 11.26 18.17 -12.30
CA ASP A 78 12.55 17.51 -12.11
C ASP A 78 13.58 17.95 -13.17
N ASP A 79 14.80 17.41 -13.08
CA ASP A 79 15.92 17.79 -13.95
C ASP A 79 15.95 17.03 -15.29
N GLY A 80 14.94 16.19 -15.58
CA GLY A 80 14.92 15.35 -16.77
C GLY A 80 15.89 14.16 -16.70
N GLY A 81 15.95 13.38 -17.79
CA GLY A 81 16.89 12.26 -17.94
C GLY A 81 16.41 10.92 -17.38
N VAL A 82 17.25 9.89 -17.55
CA VAL A 82 16.99 8.50 -17.15
C VAL A 82 17.22 8.29 -15.64
N GLU A 83 18.08 9.12 -15.03
CA GLU A 83 18.48 9.02 -13.62
C GLU A 83 17.82 10.07 -12.71
N GLY A 84 17.02 10.98 -13.26
CA GLY A 84 16.37 12.02 -12.48
C GLY A 84 15.22 11.47 -11.63
N GLU A 85 15.13 11.90 -10.37
CA GLU A 85 13.97 11.61 -9.52
C GLU A 85 12.73 12.32 -10.08
N PRO A 86 11.70 11.58 -10.51
CA PRO A 86 10.60 12.17 -11.27
C PRO A 86 9.73 13.04 -10.36
N CYS A 87 9.40 14.24 -10.84
CA CYS A 87 8.60 15.21 -10.10
C CYS A 87 7.77 16.06 -11.06
N ALA A 88 6.50 16.27 -10.76
CA ALA A 88 5.62 17.10 -11.57
C ALA A 88 4.70 17.99 -10.74
N VAL A 89 4.29 19.09 -11.35
CA VAL A 89 3.16 19.90 -10.90
C VAL A 89 1.97 19.68 -11.83
N LEU A 90 0.82 19.36 -11.25
CA LEU A 90 -0.46 19.20 -11.92
C LEU A 90 -1.38 20.37 -11.58
N PHE A 91 -2.09 20.88 -12.59
CA PHE A 91 -2.93 22.08 -12.45
C PHE A 91 -4.02 22.17 -13.54
N PRO A 92 -5.19 22.77 -13.24
CA PRO A 92 -6.17 23.16 -14.25
C PRO A 92 -5.67 24.33 -15.10
N ASP A 93 -6.31 24.60 -16.24
CA ASP A 93 -5.86 25.65 -17.18
C ASP A 93 -5.71 27.04 -16.53
N ASP A 94 -6.60 27.39 -15.61
CA ASP A 94 -6.60 28.66 -14.86
C ASP A 94 -5.59 28.69 -13.70
N LYS A 95 -4.92 27.57 -13.40
CA LYS A 95 -3.98 27.41 -12.28
C LYS A 95 -4.59 27.79 -10.93
N SER A 96 -5.91 27.64 -10.77
CA SER A 96 -6.64 27.87 -9.51
C SER A 96 -6.28 26.87 -8.42
N PHE A 97 -5.64 25.75 -8.77
CA PHE A 97 -5.26 24.68 -7.87
C PHE A 97 -3.93 24.07 -8.31
N LEU A 98 -3.00 23.82 -7.38
CA LEU A 98 -1.74 23.13 -7.71
C LEU A 98 -1.60 21.83 -6.90
N ALA A 99 -1.10 20.78 -7.54
CA ALA A 99 -0.67 19.57 -6.86
C ALA A 99 0.74 19.20 -7.31
N VAL A 100 1.68 19.11 -6.37
CA VAL A 100 3.05 18.68 -6.63
C VAL A 100 3.17 17.20 -6.26
N VAL A 101 3.48 16.39 -7.26
CA VAL A 101 3.56 14.92 -7.18
C VAL A 101 5.02 14.52 -7.07
N PHE A 102 5.32 13.65 -6.11
CA PHE A 102 6.67 13.14 -5.83
C PHE A 102 7.72 14.26 -5.60
N PRO A 103 7.43 15.31 -4.81
CA PRO A 103 8.49 16.25 -4.49
C PRO A 103 9.59 15.58 -3.66
N THR A 104 10.82 15.90 -4.02
CA THR A 104 12.04 15.56 -3.28
C THR A 104 12.47 16.77 -2.47
N ALA A 105 13.42 16.60 -1.53
CA ALA A 105 13.87 17.71 -0.68
C ALA A 105 14.45 18.89 -1.51
N ASP A 106 15.07 18.59 -2.64
CA ASP A 106 15.65 19.59 -3.56
C ASP A 106 14.59 20.53 -4.16
N ARG A 107 13.33 20.07 -4.25
CA ARG A 107 12.19 20.84 -4.77
C ARG A 107 11.53 21.73 -3.71
N LEU A 108 12.02 21.74 -2.47
CA LEU A 108 11.44 22.51 -1.38
C LEU A 108 11.39 24.02 -1.69
N LYS A 109 12.44 24.59 -2.28
CA LYS A 109 12.46 26.01 -2.67
C LYS A 109 11.40 26.34 -3.72
N GLN A 110 11.13 25.41 -4.63
CA GLN A 110 10.08 25.57 -5.64
C GLN A 110 8.69 25.45 -5.01
N LEU A 111 8.48 24.48 -4.10
CA LEU A 111 7.26 24.35 -3.29
C LEU A 111 6.96 25.63 -2.49
N GLN A 112 7.97 26.20 -1.84
CA GLN A 112 7.86 27.49 -1.15
C GLN A 112 7.45 28.60 -2.11
N GLY A 113 7.96 28.60 -3.34
CA GLY A 113 7.55 29.52 -4.40
C GLY A 113 6.06 29.41 -4.74
N TYR A 114 5.53 28.19 -4.89
CA TYR A 114 4.10 27.97 -5.13
C TYR A 114 3.22 28.39 -3.97
N ALA A 115 3.71 28.19 -2.74
CA ALA A 115 3.01 28.51 -1.50
C ALA A 115 2.89 30.01 -1.19
N LYS A 116 3.61 30.88 -1.93
CA LYS A 116 3.52 32.35 -1.78
C LYS A 116 2.18 32.94 -2.26
N GLN A 117 1.45 32.25 -3.12
CA GLN A 117 0.15 32.72 -3.57
C GLN A 117 -0.91 32.36 -2.53
N GLU A 118 -1.34 33.37 -1.76
CA GLU A 118 -2.38 33.20 -0.74
C GLU A 118 -3.71 32.75 -1.33
N GLY A 119 -4.47 31.97 -0.57
CA GLY A 119 -5.79 31.48 -0.95
C GLY A 119 -5.80 30.35 -1.99
N ARG A 120 -4.73 30.17 -2.79
CA ARG A 120 -4.66 29.08 -3.77
C ARG A 120 -4.37 27.74 -3.09
N PRO A 121 -5.21 26.71 -3.27
CA PRO A 121 -4.91 25.38 -2.80
C PRO A 121 -3.61 24.80 -3.40
N LEU A 122 -2.80 24.18 -2.54
CA LEU A 122 -1.56 23.51 -2.88
C LEU A 122 -1.51 22.15 -2.19
N LEU A 123 -1.48 21.09 -2.99
CA LEU A 123 -1.26 19.72 -2.52
C LEU A 123 0.20 19.29 -2.70
N ILE A 124 0.71 18.60 -1.69
CA ILE A 124 1.88 17.72 -1.81
C ILE A 124 1.34 16.29 -1.89
N VAL A 125 1.64 15.57 -2.98
CA VAL A 125 1.16 14.21 -3.20
C VAL A 125 2.34 13.24 -3.23
N ASN A 126 2.31 12.24 -2.34
CA ASN A 126 3.32 11.19 -2.24
C ASN A 126 4.77 11.73 -2.25
N PRO A 127 5.15 12.58 -1.27
CA PRO A 127 6.52 13.10 -1.20
C PRO A 127 7.54 11.97 -1.02
N GLN A 128 8.75 12.19 -1.54
CA GLN A 128 9.83 11.18 -1.58
C GLN A 128 10.87 11.34 -0.45
N TRP A 129 10.76 12.38 0.38
CA TRP A 129 11.67 12.56 1.52
C TRP A 129 11.45 11.51 2.62
N ARG A 130 12.55 11.05 3.21
CA ARG A 130 12.57 10.07 4.31
C ARG A 130 12.72 10.80 5.63
N ASN A 131 11.65 10.83 6.42
CA ASN A 131 11.68 11.43 7.76
C ASN A 131 12.18 10.47 8.86
N GLU A 132 12.25 9.17 8.57
CA GLU A 132 12.62 8.12 9.52
C GLU A 132 13.77 7.27 8.97
N GLY A 133 14.77 6.97 9.81
CA GLY A 133 15.81 5.96 9.52
C GLY A 133 17.11 6.45 8.87
N GLN A 134 17.24 7.71 8.46
CA GLN A 134 18.52 8.28 8.03
C GLN A 134 19.22 9.07 9.14
N VAL A 135 20.55 8.94 9.24
CA VAL A 135 21.40 9.67 10.20
C VAL A 135 21.42 11.17 9.89
N ILE A 136 21.24 11.54 8.62
CA ILE A 136 21.17 12.92 8.14
C ILE A 136 19.82 13.07 7.44
N SER A 137 19.03 14.08 7.82
CA SER A 137 17.77 14.38 7.16
C SER A 137 18.03 14.83 5.72
N ASP A 138 17.14 14.44 4.79
CA ASP A 138 17.14 14.95 3.41
C ASP A 138 17.09 16.50 3.35
N PHE A 139 16.66 17.16 4.43
CA PHE A 139 16.62 18.62 4.55
C PHE A 139 17.90 19.24 5.15
N GLY A 140 18.98 18.46 5.27
CA GLY A 140 20.27 18.91 5.81
C GLY A 140 20.31 19.00 7.33
N PHE A 141 21.10 19.95 7.85
CA PHE A 141 21.37 20.09 9.28
C PHE A 141 21.11 21.51 9.80
N GLY A 142 20.86 21.62 11.10
CA GLY A 142 20.77 22.90 11.81
C GLY A 142 19.56 23.77 11.41
N PRO A 143 19.74 25.10 11.25
CA PRO A 143 18.63 26.02 10.99
C PRO A 143 17.87 25.75 9.70
N TRP A 144 18.53 25.16 8.70
CA TRP A 144 17.93 24.93 7.37
C TRP A 144 16.92 23.78 7.42
N ARG A 145 17.26 22.71 8.15
CA ARG A 145 16.32 21.63 8.47
C ARG A 145 15.11 22.16 9.22
N LYS A 146 15.32 22.99 10.25
CA LYS A 146 14.21 23.57 11.02
C LYS A 146 13.28 24.40 10.12
N ALA A 147 13.82 25.23 9.25
CA ALA A 147 13.02 26.02 8.32
C ALA A 147 12.22 25.15 7.33
N ALA A 148 12.79 24.01 6.90
CA ALA A 148 12.08 23.04 6.07
C ALA A 148 10.94 22.37 6.85
N ASP A 149 11.21 21.88 8.05
CA ASP A 149 10.23 21.26 8.94
C ASP A 149 9.10 22.23 9.28
N ASP A 150 9.42 23.48 9.63
CA ASP A 150 8.44 24.54 9.93
C ASP A 150 7.55 24.84 8.71
N PHE A 151 8.12 24.84 7.49
CA PHE A 151 7.35 25.03 6.26
C PHE A 151 6.44 23.83 5.97
N LEU A 152 6.96 22.60 6.06
CA LEU A 152 6.19 21.38 5.81
C LEU A 152 5.10 21.17 6.85
N ALA A 153 5.30 21.60 8.09
CA ALA A 153 4.29 21.61 9.14
C ALA A 153 3.09 22.51 8.81
N THR A 154 3.20 23.42 7.82
CA THR A 154 2.05 24.20 7.34
C THR A 154 1.09 23.40 6.45
N PHE A 155 1.47 22.19 6.02
CA PHE A 155 0.63 21.32 5.21
C PHE A 155 -0.16 20.36 6.10
N GLU A 156 -1.49 20.46 6.04
CA GLU A 156 -2.39 19.55 6.77
C GLU A 156 -2.34 18.15 6.14
N PRO A 157 -2.07 17.07 6.89
CA PRO A 157 -2.21 15.71 6.40
C PRO A 157 -3.70 15.37 6.19
N SER A 158 -4.23 15.76 5.02
CA SER A 158 -5.64 15.63 4.66
C SER A 158 -6.05 14.18 4.38
N TYR A 159 -5.19 13.45 3.69
CA TYR A 159 -5.40 12.04 3.36
C TYR A 159 -4.08 11.26 3.41
N ALA A 160 -4.08 10.09 4.02
CA ALA A 160 -2.97 9.16 3.90
C ALA A 160 -3.49 7.73 3.94
N LEU A 161 -3.02 6.91 3.01
CA LEU A 161 -3.17 5.47 3.03
C LEU A 161 -1.78 4.86 2.89
N LYS A 162 -1.24 4.34 3.99
CA LYS A 162 0.12 3.79 4.05
C LYS A 162 0.09 2.38 4.61
N GLU A 163 1.08 1.58 4.28
CA GLU A 163 1.27 0.25 4.86
C GLU A 163 2.66 0.16 5.49
N LYS A 164 2.72 -0.34 6.72
CA LYS A 164 3.96 -0.55 7.47
C LYS A 164 4.06 -2.01 7.86
N ARG A 165 5.20 -2.63 7.59
CA ARG A 165 5.55 -3.95 8.10
C ARG A 165 6.03 -3.82 9.53
N ILE A 166 5.40 -4.53 10.44
CA ILE A 166 5.73 -4.54 11.87
C ILE A 166 6.13 -5.96 12.25
N GLY A 167 7.38 -6.12 12.68
CA GLY A 167 8.00 -7.42 12.88
C GLY A 167 8.24 -8.16 11.55
N SER A 168 9.16 -9.11 11.58
CA SER A 168 9.46 -9.98 10.45
C SER A 168 9.21 -11.43 10.86
N PRO A 169 8.37 -12.19 10.14
CA PRO A 169 8.31 -13.64 10.28
C PRO A 169 9.68 -14.21 9.87
N GLY A 170 10.53 -14.53 10.84
CA GLY A 170 11.87 -15.07 10.62
C GLY A 170 12.99 -14.37 11.38
N THR A 171 12.80 -13.12 11.81
CA THR A 171 13.78 -12.45 12.68
C THR A 171 13.74 -13.09 14.07
N VAL A 172 14.90 -13.32 14.67
CA VAL A 172 15.02 -13.76 16.07
C VAL A 172 15.18 -12.51 16.92
N ASP A 173 14.37 -12.38 17.97
CA ASP A 173 14.64 -11.39 19.01
C ASP A 173 15.99 -11.72 19.65
N ALA A 174 16.98 -10.85 19.41
CA ALA A 174 18.35 -11.05 19.86
C ALA A 174 18.49 -11.08 21.40
N ALA A 175 17.54 -10.51 22.14
CA ALA A 175 17.54 -10.51 23.60
C ALA A 175 16.94 -11.79 24.19
N THR A 176 15.96 -12.40 23.50
CA THR A 176 15.21 -13.55 24.03
C THR A 176 15.47 -14.86 23.28
N GLY A 177 16.16 -14.81 22.13
CA GLY A 177 16.43 -15.97 21.28
C GLY A 177 15.18 -16.55 20.62
N THR A 178 14.01 -15.92 20.80
CA THR A 178 12.76 -16.38 20.19
C THR A 178 12.62 -15.84 18.78
N ARG A 179 12.33 -16.72 17.80
CA ARG A 179 11.87 -16.25 16.49
C ARG A 179 10.64 -15.38 16.74
N PHE A 180 10.59 -14.19 16.15
CA PHE A 180 9.37 -13.41 16.00
C PHE A 180 8.38 -14.34 15.28
N VAL A 181 7.53 -15.00 16.07
CA VAL A 181 6.49 -15.91 15.57
C VAL A 181 5.46 -15.12 14.76
N SER A 182 5.53 -13.78 14.79
CA SER A 182 4.34 -12.97 14.66
C SER A 182 4.65 -11.52 14.28
N GLY A 183 5.15 -11.29 13.06
CA GLY A 183 5.06 -10.00 12.37
C GLY A 183 3.67 -9.80 11.74
N GLY A 184 3.43 -8.66 11.10
CA GLY A 184 2.21 -8.37 10.36
C GLY A 184 2.29 -7.04 9.62
N VAL A 185 1.38 -6.83 8.67
CA VAL A 185 1.23 -5.54 8.00
C VAL A 185 0.13 -4.75 8.67
N ILE A 186 0.43 -3.48 8.97
CA ILE A 186 -0.55 -2.50 9.41
C ILE A 186 -0.81 -1.54 8.26
N ARG A 187 -2.09 -1.30 7.99
CA ARG A 187 -2.55 -0.21 7.14
C ARG A 187 -2.92 0.98 8.01
N LEU A 188 -2.28 2.11 7.74
CA LEU A 188 -2.57 3.40 8.36
C LEU A 188 -3.45 4.21 7.43
N LEU A 189 -4.58 4.67 7.97
CA LEU A 189 -5.52 5.54 7.27
C LEU A 189 -5.61 6.89 8.00
N ARG A 190 -5.53 7.97 7.23
CA ARG A 190 -5.88 9.33 7.64
C ARG A 190 -6.93 9.85 6.68
N CYS A 191 -8.06 10.31 7.20
CA CYS A 191 -9.10 11.01 6.45
C CYS A 191 -9.57 12.23 7.25
N TYR A 192 -9.24 13.45 6.79
CA TYR A 192 -9.68 14.68 7.44
C TYR A 192 -11.22 14.79 7.49
N PRO A 193 -11.83 15.20 8.61
CA PRO A 193 -11.23 15.65 9.89
C PRO A 193 -11.02 14.54 10.93
N GLY A 194 -11.20 13.27 10.59
CA GLY A 194 -11.10 12.12 11.50
C GLY A 194 -9.68 11.90 12.08
N PRO A 195 -9.50 10.96 13.03
CA PRO A 195 -8.17 10.63 13.54
C PRO A 195 -7.35 9.82 12.52
N TRP A 196 -6.12 9.50 12.87
CA TRP A 196 -5.39 8.38 12.26
C TRP A 196 -5.98 7.07 12.75
N GLU A 197 -6.11 6.08 11.87
CA GLU A 197 -6.59 4.74 12.17
C GLU A 197 -5.54 3.71 11.79
N ALA A 198 -5.30 2.73 12.66
CA ALA A 198 -4.49 1.56 12.37
C ALA A 198 -5.38 0.33 12.17
N HIS A 199 -5.15 -0.38 11.07
CA HIS A 199 -5.84 -1.61 10.73
C HIS A 199 -4.83 -2.73 10.52
N ALA A 200 -5.01 -3.87 11.18
CA ALA A 200 -4.25 -5.08 10.87
C ALA A 200 -4.71 -5.66 9.54
N MET A 201 -3.76 -6.11 8.73
CA MET A 201 -4.00 -6.72 7.42
C MET A 201 -3.71 -8.24 7.46
N ALA A 202 -4.47 -8.99 6.65
CA ALA A 202 -4.13 -10.36 6.28
C ALA A 202 -3.71 -10.43 4.80
N ALA A 203 -2.98 -11.48 4.42
CA ALA A 203 -2.47 -11.68 3.06
C ALA A 203 -3.56 -11.77 1.98
N ASN A 204 -4.82 -12.05 2.36
CA ASN A 204 -5.97 -12.06 1.45
C ASN A 204 -6.61 -10.66 1.24
N GLY A 205 -6.02 -9.60 1.80
CA GLY A 205 -6.51 -8.22 1.70
C GLY A 205 -7.57 -7.84 2.74
N SER A 206 -8.01 -8.78 3.58
CA SER A 206 -8.89 -8.48 4.72
C SER A 206 -8.17 -7.58 5.71
N SER A 207 -8.93 -6.72 6.36
CA SER A 207 -8.41 -5.80 7.37
C SER A 207 -9.35 -5.66 8.56
N GLN A 208 -8.80 -5.42 9.75
CA GLN A 208 -9.59 -5.13 10.93
C GLN A 208 -8.98 -3.97 11.71
N PHE A 209 -9.85 -3.04 12.11
CA PHE A 209 -9.50 -1.90 12.95
C PHE A 209 -8.86 -2.36 14.26
N LEU A 210 -7.75 -1.71 14.63
CA LEU A 210 -7.08 -1.91 15.92
C LEU A 210 -7.37 -0.75 16.85
N GLU A 211 -7.02 0.47 16.41
CA GLU A 211 -7.14 1.67 17.22
C GLU A 211 -7.04 2.95 16.38
N ASN A 212 -7.32 4.07 17.02
CA ASN A 212 -7.13 5.40 16.46
C ASN A 212 -6.16 6.25 17.29
N SER A 213 -5.62 7.29 16.66
CA SER A 213 -4.64 8.19 17.26
C SER A 213 -4.78 9.61 16.69
N PRO A 214 -4.51 10.67 17.48
CA PRO A 214 -4.48 12.03 16.96
C PRO A 214 -3.31 12.30 15.98
N ALA A 215 -2.25 11.50 16.03
CA ALA A 215 -1.07 11.62 15.18
C ALA A 215 -0.71 10.29 14.51
N GLU A 216 0.08 10.34 13.43
CA GLU A 216 0.58 9.13 12.76
C GLU A 216 1.39 8.30 13.76
N GLN A 217 1.05 7.02 13.88
CA GLN A 217 1.64 6.13 14.86
C GLN A 217 3.02 5.63 14.41
N GLY A 218 3.97 5.61 15.35
CA GLY A 218 5.30 5.09 15.13
C GLY A 218 5.37 3.57 15.25
N TYR A 219 6.51 2.98 14.87
CA TYR A 219 6.71 1.53 14.90
C TYR A 219 6.36 0.88 16.26
N LYS A 220 6.82 1.48 17.37
CA LYS A 220 6.60 0.96 18.72
C LYS A 220 5.12 0.95 19.11
N ASP A 221 4.38 1.98 18.72
CA ASP A 221 2.95 2.09 19.00
C ASP A 221 2.18 1.01 18.24
N LEU A 222 2.54 0.79 16.97
CA LEU A 222 1.93 -0.23 16.12
C LEU A 222 2.24 -1.66 16.56
N ASP A 223 3.47 -1.92 17.01
CA ASP A 223 3.82 -3.21 17.62
C ASP A 223 3.00 -3.48 18.89
N ALA A 224 2.80 -2.46 19.72
CA ALA A 224 1.95 -2.56 20.90
C ALA A 224 0.46 -2.78 20.52
N ALA A 225 -0.02 -2.12 19.47
CA ALA A 225 -1.38 -2.30 18.94
C ALA A 225 -1.64 -3.75 18.49
N ILE A 226 -0.69 -4.34 17.77
CA ILE A 226 -0.76 -5.75 17.35
C ILE A 226 -0.81 -6.68 18.56
N LYS A 227 0.04 -6.46 19.56
CA LYS A 227 0.07 -7.27 20.79
C LYS A 227 -1.29 -7.21 21.52
N ARG A 228 -1.88 -6.02 21.64
CA ARG A 228 -3.23 -5.85 22.22
C ARG A 228 -4.30 -6.57 21.41
N GLY A 229 -4.30 -6.39 20.08
CA GLY A 229 -5.27 -7.05 19.19
C GLY A 229 -5.21 -8.57 19.28
N ARG A 230 -4.01 -9.16 19.42
CA ARG A 230 -3.85 -10.60 19.62
C ARG A 230 -4.34 -11.07 20.99
N ALA A 231 -4.04 -10.33 22.05
CA ALA A 231 -4.55 -10.63 23.38
C ALA A 231 -6.10 -10.59 23.42
N ALA A 232 -6.69 -9.67 22.65
CA ALA A 232 -8.14 -9.57 22.43
C ALA A 232 -8.70 -10.62 21.45
N LYS A 233 -7.85 -11.49 20.87
CA LYS A 233 -8.22 -12.53 19.91
C LYS A 233 -9.03 -12.00 18.72
N LEU A 234 -8.63 -10.84 18.19
CA LEU A 234 -9.26 -10.29 17.00
C LEU A 234 -9.17 -11.29 15.83
N GLU A 235 -10.28 -11.45 15.11
CA GLU A 235 -10.46 -12.44 14.05
C GLU A 235 -9.40 -12.34 12.95
N ILE A 236 -8.95 -11.13 12.64
CA ILE A 236 -7.92 -10.89 11.63
C ILE A 236 -6.64 -11.67 11.88
N PHE A 237 -6.27 -11.92 13.14
CA PHE A 237 -5.06 -12.69 13.46
C PHE A 237 -5.27 -14.19 13.25
N ALA A 238 -6.49 -14.70 13.44
CA ALA A 238 -6.83 -16.07 13.10
C ALA A 238 -6.85 -16.26 11.57
N ILE A 239 -7.46 -15.31 10.83
CA ILE A 239 -7.45 -15.30 9.36
C ILE A 239 -6.01 -15.26 8.84
N ALA A 240 -5.16 -14.38 9.40
CA ALA A 240 -3.76 -14.29 9.00
C ALA A 240 -3.03 -15.62 9.21
N GLN A 241 -3.22 -16.30 10.34
CA GLN A 241 -2.63 -17.61 10.60
C GLN A 241 -3.08 -18.68 9.61
N GLN A 242 -4.40 -18.74 9.31
CA GLN A 242 -4.94 -19.71 8.35
C GLN A 242 -4.38 -19.48 6.95
N VAL A 243 -4.33 -18.24 6.50
CA VAL A 243 -3.80 -17.90 5.17
C VAL A 243 -2.31 -18.22 5.11
N THR A 244 -1.51 -17.83 6.12
CA THR A 244 -0.08 -18.16 6.17
C THR A 244 0.19 -19.67 6.22
N ALA A 245 -0.64 -20.46 6.89
CA ALA A 245 -0.49 -21.91 6.92
C ALA A 245 -0.62 -22.53 5.51
N VAL A 246 -1.52 -22.01 4.67
CA VAL A 246 -1.67 -22.45 3.27
C VAL A 246 -0.43 -22.15 2.44
N TYR A 247 0.16 -20.96 2.61
CA TYR A 247 1.41 -20.60 1.90
C TYR A 247 2.63 -21.37 2.41
N ARG A 248 2.69 -21.69 3.71
CA ARG A 248 3.78 -22.51 4.27
C ARG A 248 3.72 -23.95 3.75
N SER A 249 2.53 -24.55 3.66
CA SER A 249 2.40 -25.90 3.10
C SER A 249 2.80 -25.97 1.64
N SER A 250 2.53 -24.93 0.83
CA SER A 250 2.97 -24.91 -0.57
C SER A 250 4.48 -24.69 -0.72
N SER A 251 5.09 -23.83 0.12
CA SER A 251 6.54 -23.59 0.06
C SER A 251 7.37 -24.76 0.58
N GLU A 252 6.88 -25.47 1.61
CA GLU A 252 7.56 -26.68 2.13
C GLU A 252 7.46 -27.86 1.15
N GLU A 253 6.39 -27.93 0.33
CA GLU A 253 6.27 -28.90 -0.76
C GLU A 253 7.19 -28.56 -1.95
N GLU A 254 7.42 -27.27 -2.25
CA GLU A 254 8.39 -26.82 -3.26
C GLU A 254 9.86 -27.02 -2.83
N GLU A 255 10.22 -26.70 -1.58
CA GLU A 255 11.57 -26.94 -1.05
C GLU A 255 11.88 -28.44 -0.91
N ALA A 256 10.87 -29.28 -0.62
CA ALA A 256 11.02 -30.73 -0.63
C ALA A 256 11.18 -31.32 -2.05
N ALA A 257 10.65 -30.66 -3.08
CA ALA A 257 10.79 -31.08 -4.48
C ALA A 257 12.18 -30.74 -5.05
N ASP A 258 12.77 -29.61 -4.68
CA ASP A 258 14.12 -29.23 -5.15
C ASP A 258 15.25 -29.98 -4.40
N GLY A 259 15.00 -30.43 -3.17
CA GLY A 259 15.94 -31.25 -2.39
C GLY A 259 15.94 -32.75 -2.74
N ALA A 260 15.00 -33.22 -3.56
CA ALA A 260 14.77 -34.65 -3.81
C ALA A 260 14.81 -35.02 -5.30
N SER A 261 15.78 -34.51 -6.06
CA SER A 261 16.11 -35.07 -7.39
C SER A 261 17.01 -36.31 -7.30
N SER A 262 16.60 -37.30 -6.49
CA SER A 262 16.96 -38.69 -6.79
C SER A 262 16.01 -39.66 -6.07
N ALA A 263 15.31 -40.46 -6.88
CA ALA A 263 14.50 -41.63 -6.54
C ALA A 263 13.04 -41.41 -6.08
N ALA A 264 12.15 -41.38 -7.08
CA ALA A 264 10.86 -42.09 -7.15
C ALA A 264 9.90 -42.04 -5.94
N GLY A 265 8.77 -41.34 -6.12
CA GLY A 265 7.54 -41.55 -5.36
C GLY A 265 6.67 -40.29 -5.26
N GLY A 266 5.55 -40.25 -5.97
CA GLY A 266 4.73 -39.04 -6.17
C GLY A 266 4.05 -38.47 -4.92
N GLY A 267 4.03 -37.13 -4.84
CA GLY A 267 3.14 -36.34 -3.99
C GLY A 267 2.05 -35.68 -4.85
N ALA A 268 0.80 -35.80 -4.42
CA ALA A 268 -0.39 -35.36 -5.13
C ALA A 268 -0.57 -33.83 -5.06
N GLY A 269 -0.01 -33.12 -6.03
CA GLY A 269 -0.55 -31.82 -6.43
C GLY A 269 -1.84 -32.04 -7.22
N ALA A 270 -2.84 -31.18 -7.04
CA ALA A 270 -4.06 -31.25 -7.84
C ALA A 270 -3.70 -31.13 -9.32
N THR A 271 -3.84 -32.23 -10.05
CA THR A 271 -3.48 -32.31 -11.46
C THR A 271 -4.56 -31.61 -12.29
N SER A 272 -4.20 -31.18 -13.50
CA SER A 272 -5.17 -30.70 -14.51
C SER A 272 -6.35 -31.67 -14.70
N GLU A 273 -6.15 -32.97 -14.43
CA GLU A 273 -7.21 -33.99 -14.45
C GLU A 273 -8.22 -33.88 -13.30
N GLU A 274 -7.79 -33.54 -12.07
CA GLU A 274 -8.72 -33.34 -10.94
C GLU A 274 -9.62 -32.13 -11.19
N LEU A 275 -9.07 -31.06 -11.76
CA LEU A 275 -9.84 -29.86 -12.07
C LEU A 275 -10.86 -30.10 -13.19
N ALA A 276 -10.47 -30.84 -14.24
CA ALA A 276 -11.34 -31.21 -15.36
C ALA A 276 -12.55 -32.04 -14.92
N SER A 277 -12.48 -32.70 -13.74
CA SER A 277 -13.56 -33.49 -13.18
C SER A 277 -14.57 -32.68 -12.34
N LEU A 278 -14.28 -31.42 -12.00
CA LEU A 278 -15.14 -30.59 -11.16
C LEU A 278 -16.31 -29.98 -11.95
N SER A 279 -17.53 -30.25 -11.49
CA SER A 279 -18.72 -29.57 -12.01
C SER A 279 -18.82 -28.13 -11.49
N ASP A 280 -19.64 -27.31 -12.15
CA ASP A 280 -19.92 -25.94 -11.68
C ASP A 280 -20.54 -25.91 -10.27
N ALA A 281 -21.32 -26.94 -9.94
CA ALA A 281 -21.90 -27.10 -8.61
C ALA A 281 -20.83 -27.40 -7.55
N ASP A 282 -19.81 -28.20 -7.90
CA ASP A 282 -18.69 -28.47 -7.01
C ASP A 282 -17.88 -27.21 -6.75
N ILE A 283 -17.57 -26.43 -7.79
CA ILE A 283 -16.84 -25.15 -7.69
C ILE A 283 -17.62 -24.14 -6.82
N GLU A 284 -18.95 -24.11 -6.91
CA GLU A 284 -19.80 -23.27 -6.04
C GLU A 284 -19.86 -23.76 -4.60
N ALA A 285 -19.72 -25.07 -4.37
CA ALA A 285 -19.69 -25.65 -3.03
C ALA A 285 -18.33 -25.51 -2.33
N LEU A 286 -17.24 -25.31 -3.08
CA LEU A 286 -15.91 -25.11 -2.51
C LEU A 286 -15.82 -23.82 -1.71
N ASP A 287 -15.15 -23.94 -0.56
CA ASP A 287 -14.78 -22.82 0.28
C ASP A 287 -13.60 -22.03 -0.29
N ALA A 288 -13.37 -20.84 0.26
CA ALA A 288 -12.29 -19.97 -0.20
C ALA A 288 -10.89 -20.56 0.06
N ALA A 289 -10.72 -21.58 0.92
CA ALA A 289 -9.43 -22.21 1.13
C ALA A 289 -9.13 -23.22 0.00
N SER A 290 -10.13 -24.05 -0.34
CA SER A 290 -10.03 -25.08 -1.36
C SER A 290 -9.87 -24.50 -2.76
N LEU A 291 -10.62 -23.43 -3.08
CA LEU A 291 -10.46 -22.71 -4.35
C LEU A 291 -9.05 -22.14 -4.53
N ARG A 292 -8.44 -21.65 -3.44
CA ARG A 292 -7.06 -21.13 -3.48
C ARG A 292 -6.05 -22.22 -3.69
N ARG A 293 -6.22 -23.36 -3.01
CA ARG A 293 -5.35 -24.52 -3.18
C ARG A 293 -5.35 -25.01 -4.64
N LEU A 294 -6.53 -25.10 -5.26
CA LEU A 294 -6.64 -25.46 -6.68
C LEU A 294 -5.92 -24.47 -7.59
N LEU A 295 -6.15 -23.17 -7.41
CA LEU A 295 -5.50 -22.12 -8.22
C LEU A 295 -3.98 -22.12 -8.04
N LEU A 296 -3.48 -22.24 -6.81
CA LEU A 296 -2.04 -22.30 -6.53
C LEU A 296 -1.40 -23.53 -7.14
N GLY A 297 -2.05 -24.70 -7.07
CA GLY A 297 -1.55 -25.93 -7.70
C GLY A 297 -1.37 -25.82 -9.22
N MET A 298 -2.04 -24.85 -9.86
CA MET A 298 -1.90 -24.55 -11.29
C MET A 298 -0.99 -23.35 -11.58
N GLY A 299 -0.34 -22.79 -10.56
CA GLY A 299 0.44 -21.55 -10.71
C GLY A 299 -0.43 -20.32 -11.04
N MET A 300 -1.73 -20.36 -10.72
CA MET A 300 -2.67 -19.28 -11.01
C MET A 300 -2.91 -18.35 -9.81
N PRO A 301 -3.31 -17.08 -10.06
CA PRO A 301 -3.59 -16.13 -8.99
C PRO A 301 -4.74 -16.57 -8.05
N ALA A 302 -4.41 -16.85 -6.80
CA ALA A 302 -5.33 -17.38 -5.78
C ALA A 302 -5.87 -16.32 -4.79
N SER A 303 -5.97 -15.07 -5.19
CA SER A 303 -6.44 -13.99 -4.32
C SER A 303 -7.77 -13.36 -4.75
N GLY A 304 -8.36 -12.55 -3.87
CA GLY A 304 -9.59 -11.83 -4.16
C GLY A 304 -10.83 -12.47 -3.54
N LYS A 305 -12.00 -11.91 -3.89
CA LYS A 305 -13.30 -12.36 -3.39
C LYS A 305 -13.60 -13.78 -3.87
N ILE A 306 -14.37 -14.54 -3.10
CA ILE A 306 -14.72 -15.93 -3.44
C ILE A 306 -15.33 -16.06 -4.85
N SER A 307 -16.13 -15.07 -5.28
CA SER A 307 -16.70 -15.03 -6.63
C SER A 307 -15.63 -14.99 -7.73
N LYS A 308 -14.55 -14.22 -7.53
CA LYS A 308 -13.41 -14.12 -8.46
C LYS A 308 -12.55 -15.38 -8.44
N LEU A 309 -12.43 -16.03 -7.28
CA LEU A 309 -11.72 -17.31 -7.17
C LEU A 309 -12.46 -18.40 -7.96
N ARG A 310 -13.80 -18.47 -7.84
CA ARG A 310 -14.63 -19.40 -8.61
C ARG A 310 -14.56 -19.15 -10.11
N GLU A 311 -14.62 -17.87 -10.52
CA GLU A 311 -14.46 -17.46 -11.92
C GLU A 311 -13.14 -17.97 -12.50
N ARG A 312 -12.02 -17.74 -11.82
CA ARG A 312 -10.70 -18.22 -12.27
C ARG A 312 -10.58 -19.74 -12.30
N VAL A 313 -11.19 -20.45 -11.34
CA VAL A 313 -11.21 -21.92 -11.34
C VAL A 313 -11.97 -22.46 -12.57
N ARG A 314 -13.06 -21.80 -12.97
CA ARG A 314 -13.78 -22.15 -14.22
C ARG A 314 -12.94 -21.86 -15.46
N GLU A 315 -12.36 -20.67 -15.54
CA GLU A 315 -11.46 -20.30 -16.65
C GLU A 315 -10.32 -21.30 -16.81
N ALA A 316 -9.73 -21.75 -15.69
CA ALA A 316 -8.65 -22.72 -15.69
C ALA A 316 -9.09 -24.14 -16.08
N ARG A 317 -10.33 -24.52 -15.78
CA ARG A 317 -10.92 -25.81 -16.16
C ARG A 317 -11.26 -25.87 -17.65
N ASP A 318 -11.69 -24.75 -18.20
CA ASP A 318 -12.19 -24.66 -19.56
C ASP A 318 -11.09 -24.28 -20.58
N ALA A 319 -9.86 -24.01 -20.13
CA ALA A 319 -8.67 -23.69 -20.92
C ALA A 319 -7.87 -24.93 -21.35
#